data_AF-A0A7X2MTX7-F1
#
_entry.id   AF-A0A7X2MTX7-F1
#
_cell.length_a   1.000
_cell.length_b   1.000
_cell.length_c   1.000
_cell.angle_alpha   90.00
_cell.angle_beta   90.00
_cell.angle_gamma   90.00
#
_symmetry.space_group_name_H-M   'P 1'
#
loop_
_entity.id
_entity.type
_entity.pdbx_description
1 polymer ?
#
loop_
_entity_poly.entity_id
_entity_poly.type
_entity_poly.pdbx_seq_one_letter_code
_entity_poly.pdbx_strand_id
1 'polypeptide(L)' 'MKLYNLKDHNEQVSFAQAVKQGLGSQQGLFFPLELPEFELTDIDAMLEMDFVSRSSKILSAF' A
#
# COMPACT_ATOMS: atom_id res chain seq x y z
N MET A 1 -3.27 -5.05 -4.01
CA MET A 1 -1.83 -4.74 -3.88
C MET A 1 -0.86 -5.81 -4.38
N LYS A 2 0.16 -5.38 -5.15
CA LYS A 2 1.45 -6.06 -5.31
C LYS A 2 2.56 -5.16 -4.75
N LEU A 3 3.60 -5.76 -4.17
CA LEU A 3 4.79 -5.07 -3.68
C LEU A 3 6.05 -5.68 -4.31
N TYR A 4 7.10 -4.87 -4.47
CA TYR A 4 8.41 -5.32 -4.93
C TYR A 4 9.50 -4.96 -3.92
N ASN A 5 10.58 -5.73 -3.90
CA ASN A 5 11.72 -5.44 -3.03
C ASN A 5 12.61 -4.34 -3.64
N LEU A 6 12.93 -3.29 -2.87
CA LEU A 6 13.80 -2.19 -3.30
C LEU A 6 15.24 -2.59 -3.68
N LYS A 7 15.72 -3.75 -3.21
CA LYS A 7 17.06 -4.28 -3.52
C LYS A 7 17.05 -5.34 -4.63
N ASP A 8 15.88 -5.91 -4.94
CA ASP A 8 15.68 -6.86 -6.04
C ASP A 8 14.26 -6.69 -6.61
N HIS A 9 14.14 -5.92 -7.70
CA HIS A 9 12.83 -5.61 -8.30
C HIS A 9 12.12 -6.84 -8.90
N ASN A 10 12.81 -7.97 -9.07
CA ASN A 10 12.19 -9.21 -9.52
C ASN A 10 11.43 -9.92 -8.40
N GLU A 11 11.81 -9.68 -7.14
CA GLU A 11 11.09 -10.20 -5.98
C GLU A 11 9.80 -9.39 -5.79
N GLN A 12 8.67 -10.00 -6.20
CA GLN A 12 7.34 -9.44 -6.03
C GLN A 12 6.47 -10.33 -5.15
N VAL A 13 5.69 -9.70 -4.28
CA VAL A 13 4.82 -10.38 -3.32
C VAL A 13 3.44 -9.69 -3.24
N SER A 14 2.46 -10.43 -2.76
CA SER A 14 1.16 -9.87 -2.36
C SER A 14 1.24 -9.16 -0.99
N PHE A 15 0.26 -8.31 -0.67
CA PHE A 15 0.15 -7.69 0.65
C PHE A 15 0.16 -8.72 1.79
N ALA A 16 -0.64 -9.78 1.69
CA ALA A 16 -0.72 -10.81 2.72
C ALA A 16 0.61 -11.55 2.93
N GLN A 17 1.43 -11.70 1.88
CA GLN A 17 2.78 -12.24 1.99
C GLN A 17 3.73 -11.24 2.64
N ALA A 18 3.75 -9.99 2.18
CA ALA A 18 4.61 -8.94 2.74
C ALA A 18 4.38 -8.75 4.26
N VAL A 19 3.12 -8.74 4.71
CA VAL A 19 2.77 -8.61 6.14
C VAL A 19 3.30 -9.79 6.98
N LYS A 20 3.27 -11.01 6.43
CA LYS A 20 3.75 -12.22 7.13
C LYS A 20 5.27 -12.37 7.09
N GLN A 21 5.89 -12.01 5.95
CA GLN A 21 7.32 -12.17 5.71
C GLN A 21 8.15 -11.06 6.36
N GLY A 22 7.62 -9.82 6.38
CA GLY A 22 8.34 -8.65 6.87
C GLY A 22 9.35 -8.13 5.85
N LEU A 23 10.56 -8.70 5.85
CA LEU A 23 11.66 -8.26 4.97
C LEU A 23 11.79 -9.15 3.73
N GLY A 24 12.06 -8.52 2.58
CA GLY A 24 12.47 -9.20 1.37
C GLY A 24 13.91 -9.70 1.45
N SER A 25 14.36 -10.35 0.37
CA SER A 25 15.75 -10.75 0.21
C SER A 25 16.73 -9.60 0.46
N GLN A 26 17.92 -9.93 0.98
CA GLN A 26 18.98 -8.96 1.30
C GLN A 26 18.57 -7.88 2.32
N GLN A 27 17.62 -8.19 3.21
CA GLN A 27 17.01 -7.23 4.13
C GLN A 27 16.45 -6.01 3.38
N GLY A 28 15.84 -6.28 2.23
CA GLY A 28 15.19 -5.28 1.41
C GLY A 28 13.78 -4.99 1.92
N LEU A 29 13.37 -3.73 1.84
CA LEU A 29 12.01 -3.33 2.16
C LEU A 29 11.11 -3.54 0.94
N PHE A 30 9.88 -3.95 1.19
CA PHE A 30 8.85 -4.02 0.15
C PHE A 30 8.22 -2.63 -0.07
N PHE A 31 8.06 -2.25 -1.34
CA PHE A 31 7.42 -1.00 -1.76
C PHE A 31 6.23 -1.32 -2.69
N PRO A 32 5.12 -0.57 -2.64
CA PRO A 32 3.98 -0.79 -3.54
C PRO A 32 4.41 -0.67 -5.00
N LEU A 33 3.99 -1.62 -5.85
CA LEU A 33 4.30 -1.57 -7.28
C LEU A 33 3.59 -0.41 -7.99
N GLU A 34 2.39 -0.09 -7.53
CA GLU A 34 1.56 1.02 -8.00
C GLU A 34 1.19 1.89 -6.80
N LEU A 35 1.16 3.20 -7.02
CA LEU A 35 0.71 4.17 -6.02
C LEU A 35 -0.71 4.59 -6.41
N PRO A 36 -1.73 4.26 -5.60
CA PRO A 36 -3.09 4.73 -5.87
C PRO A 36 -3.14 6.24 -5.72
N GLU A 37 -3.89 6.88 -6.61
CA GLU A 37 -4.15 8.31 -6.60
C GLU A 37 -5.62 8.56 -6.25
N PHE A 38 -5.88 9.70 -5.59
CA PHE A 38 -7.23 10.16 -5.30
C PHE A 38 -7.48 11.45 -6.05
N GLU A 39 -8.65 11.58 -6.66
CA GLU A 39 -9.10 12.85 -7.23
C GLU A 39 -9.30 13.89 -6.12
N LEU A 40 -9.12 15.17 -6.45
CA LEU A 40 -9.26 16.25 -5.46
C LEU A 40 -10.65 16.24 -4.79
N THR A 41 -11.70 15.92 -5.55
CA THR A 41 -13.07 15.81 -5.02
C THR A 41 -13.25 14.63 -4.05
N ASP A 42 -12.52 13.53 -4.25
CA ASP A 42 -12.56 12.40 -3.33
C ASP A 42 -11.86 12.73 -1.99
N ILE A 43 -10.79 13.53 -2.05
CA ILE A 43 -10.08 13.99 -0.86
C ILE A 43 -11.01 14.83 0.02
N ASP A 44 -11.71 15.81 -0.55
CA ASP A 44 -12.67 16.64 0.19
C ASP A 44 -13.74 15.78 0.87
N ALA A 45 -14.33 14.84 0.12
CA ALA A 45 -15.34 13.92 0.67
C ALA A 45 -14.78 13.02 1.78
N MET A 46 -13.51 12.60 1.68
CA MET A 46 -12.85 11.75 2.68
C MET A 46 -12.50 12.51 3.95
N LEU A 47 -12.17 13.80 3.87
CA LEU A 47 -11.83 14.61 5.04
C LEU A 47 -13.02 14.84 5.98
N GLU A 48 -14.24 14.82 5.44
CA GLU A 48 -15.49 14.90 6.21
C GLU A 48 -15.87 13.58 6.91
N MET A 49 -15.19 12.46 6.58
CA MET A 49 -15.48 11.15 7.18
C MET A 49 -14.87 11.04 8.59
N ASP A 50 -15.48 10.20 9.42
CA ASP A 50 -14.86 9.79 10.68
C ASP A 50 -13.53 9.05 10.44
N PHE A 51 -12.71 8.97 11.49
CA PHE A 51 -11.38 8.39 11.41
C PHE A 51 -11.37 6.95 10.87
N VAL A 52 -12.28 6.09 11.33
CA VAL A 52 -12.29 4.67 10.96
C VAL A 52 -12.71 4.50 9.51
N SER A 53 -13.77 5.19 9.08
CA SER A 53 -14.26 5.15 7.70
C SER A 53 -13.22 5.68 6.72
N ARG A 54 -12.61 6.82 7.03
CA ARG A 54 -11.54 7.42 6.22
C ARG A 54 -10.33 6.50 6.09
N SER A 55 -9.82 5.97 7.21
CA SER A 55 -8.66 5.07 7.20
C SER A 55 -8.93 3.78 6.42
N SER A 56 -10.12 3.20 6.57
CA SER A 56 -10.51 2.01 5.81
C SER A 56 -10.52 2.27 4.30
N LYS A 57 -11.04 3.44 3.88
CA LYS A 57 -11.05 3.84 2.46
C LYS A 57 -9.62 4.04 1.92
N ILE A 58 -8.74 4.73 2.66
CA ILE A 58 -7.34 4.93 2.27
C ILE A 58 -6.62 3.58 2.11
N LEU A 59 -6.75 2.68 3.08
CA LEU A 59 -6.08 1.38 3.06
C LEU A 59 -6.61 0.47 1.94
N SER A 60 -7.90 0.58 1.60
CA SER A 60 -8.51 -0.22 0.54
C SER A 60 -8.07 0.14 -0.88
N ALA A 61 -7.45 1.32 -1.06
CA ALA A 61 -6.94 1.75 -2.36
C ALA A 61 -5.66 1.02 -2.78
N PHE A 62 -5.03 0.26 -1.87
CA PHE A 62 -3.78 -0.47 -2.10
C PHE A 62 -3.99 -1.94 -2.52
#